data_AF-A0A2P6S332-F1
#
_entry.id   AF-A0A2P6S332-F1
#
_cell.length_a   1.000
_cell.length_b   1.000
_cell.length_c   1.000
_cell.angle_alpha   90.00
_cell.angle_beta   90.00
_cell.angle_gamma   90.00
#
_symmetry.space_group_name_H-M   'P 1'
#
loop_
_entity.id
_entity.type
_entity.pdbx_description
1 polymer ?
#
loop_
_entity_poly.entity_id
_entity_poly.type
_entity_poly.pdbx_seq_one_letter_code
_entity_poly.pdbx_strand_id
1 'polypeptide(L)'
;MYSSQDIFLYKTRSKITIADFVPGSDERVIIIFSSPIKISRKQNSDEDSKEPLEPHCAAQDALLKVHDRIIEEDLYNGVTFDDDNENIVVTRLLVPNNLVGCLLGKRGDVIQRLRSETRANIRVLPADQLPTCVMDTDVLV
;
A
#
# COMPACT_ATOMS: atom_id res chain seq x y z
N MET A 1 -12.54 -26.23 4.53
CA MET A 1 -12.95 -24.95 3.92
C MET A 1 -12.03 -23.90 4.52
N TYR A 2 -11.01 -23.46 3.76
CA TYR A 2 -10.00 -22.55 4.28
C TYR A 2 -10.64 -21.20 4.58
N SER A 3 -10.37 -20.63 5.75
CA SER A 3 -10.80 -19.27 6.07
C SER A 3 -10.14 -18.32 5.08
N SER A 4 -10.77 -17.18 4.73
CA SER A 4 -10.14 -16.19 3.85
C SER A 4 -8.75 -15.76 4.35
N GLN A 5 -8.51 -15.83 5.67
CA GLN A 5 -7.19 -15.61 6.29
C GLN A 5 -6.14 -16.65 5.85
N ASP A 6 -6.53 -17.91 5.66
CA ASP A 6 -5.64 -19.01 5.27
C ASP A 6 -5.26 -18.95 3.78
N ILE A 7 -6.17 -18.44 2.93
CA ILE A 7 -5.95 -18.33 1.48
C ILE A 7 -4.82 -17.33 1.17
N PHE A 8 -4.82 -16.18 1.85
CA PHE A 8 -3.76 -15.18 1.67
C PHE A 8 -2.42 -15.61 2.28
N LEU A 9 -2.45 -16.32 3.41
CA LEU A 9 -1.25 -16.88 4.04
C LEU A 9 -0.52 -17.86 3.09
N TYR A 10 -1.27 -18.73 2.41
CA TYR A 10 -0.69 -19.69 1.47
C TYR A 10 -0.08 -19.02 0.24
N LYS A 11 -0.74 -17.98 -0.30
CA LYS A 11 -0.37 -17.37 -1.59
C LYS A 11 0.77 -16.34 -1.48
N THR A 12 0.91 -15.69 -0.33
CA THR A 12 1.87 -14.58 -0.13
C THR A 12 2.95 -14.91 0.90
N ARG A 13 2.77 -15.96 1.72
CA ARG A 13 3.59 -16.22 2.93
C ARG A 13 3.58 -15.05 3.92
N SER A 14 2.57 -14.18 3.84
CA SER A 14 2.32 -13.07 4.74
C SER A 14 1.13 -13.38 5.62
N LYS A 15 1.16 -12.93 6.86
CA LYS A 15 -0.03 -12.88 7.70
C LYS A 15 -0.71 -11.52 7.48
N ILE A 16 -1.98 -11.59 7.12
CA ILE A 16 -2.86 -10.43 6.94
C ILE A 16 -3.88 -10.47 8.06
N THR A 17 -4.00 -9.38 8.81
CA THR A 17 -4.98 -9.22 9.89
C THR A 17 -5.71 -7.90 9.73
N ILE A 18 -7.01 -7.92 9.96
CA ILE A 18 -7.83 -6.70 9.98
C ILE A 18 -7.92 -6.27 11.44
N ALA A 19 -7.60 -5.01 11.73
CA ALA A 19 -7.73 -4.45 13.07
C ALA A 19 -9.19 -4.38 13.50
N ASP A 20 -9.40 -4.31 14.82
CA ASP A 20 -10.73 -4.20 15.41
C ASP A 20 -11.45 -2.93 14.92
N PHE A 21 -12.79 -2.99 14.93
CA PHE A 21 -13.61 -1.85 14.56
C PHE A 21 -13.41 -0.71 15.57
N VAL A 22 -13.12 0.49 15.06
CA VAL A 22 -13.03 1.70 15.89
C VAL A 22 -14.34 2.48 15.73
N PRO A 23 -15.13 2.70 16.80
CA PRO A 23 -16.36 3.47 16.73
C PRO A 23 -16.12 4.88 16.16
N GLY A 24 -16.92 5.25 15.16
CA GLY A 24 -16.78 6.52 14.44
C GLY A 24 -15.77 6.49 13.29
N SER A 25 -15.22 5.33 12.95
CA SER A 25 -14.41 5.11 11.74
C SER A 25 -15.20 4.34 10.70
N ASP A 26 -15.32 4.90 9.50
CA ASP A 26 -15.83 4.20 8.31
C ASP A 26 -14.73 3.33 7.66
N GLU A 27 -13.48 3.49 8.11
CA GLU A 27 -12.31 2.77 7.60
C GLU A 27 -11.82 1.69 8.60
N ARG A 28 -11.17 0.64 8.08
CA ARG A 28 -10.48 -0.39 8.88
C ARG A 28 -9.00 -0.47 8.51
N VAL A 29 -8.16 -0.66 9.52
CA VAL A 29 -6.72 -0.85 9.31
C VAL A 29 -6.43 -2.30 8.93
N ILE A 30 -5.77 -2.50 7.79
CA ILE A 30 -5.25 -3.81 7.37
C ILE A 30 -3.77 -3.87 7.73
N ILE A 31 -3.39 -4.82 8.57
CA ILE A 31 -2.01 -5.06 8.98
C ILE A 31 -1.48 -6.27 8.20
N ILE A 32 -0.46 -6.04 7.38
CA ILE A 32 0.24 -7.07 6.60
C ILE A 32 1.64 -7.20 7.15
N PHE A 33 2.02 -8.41 7.58
CA PHE A 33 3.38 -8.69 8.01
C PHE A 33 3.89 -10.00 7.45
N SER A 34 5.16 -10.02 7.07
CA SER A 34 5.88 -11.21 6.66
C SER A 34 7.16 -11.35 7.46
N SER A 35 7.65 -12.57 7.65
CA SER A 35 8.98 -12.78 8.20
C SER A 35 10.02 -12.03 7.34
N PRO A 36 11.02 -11.36 7.94
CA PRO A 36 12.06 -10.67 7.18
C PRO A 36 12.79 -11.68 6.29
N ILE A 37 12.55 -11.62 4.98
CA ILE A 37 13.30 -12.40 4.00
C ILE A 37 14.65 -11.71 3.82
N LYS A 38 15.75 -12.44 4.00
CA LYS A 38 17.10 -11.95 3.67
C LYS A 38 17.14 -11.70 2.16
N ILE A 39 17.12 -10.44 1.73
CA ILE A 39 17.31 -10.09 0.32
C ILE A 39 18.77 -10.41 -0.04
N SER A 40 19.01 -11.52 -0.74
CA SER A 40 20.25 -11.69 -1.50
C SER A 40 20.20 -10.70 -2.66
N ARG A 41 20.89 -9.57 -2.54
CA ARG A 41 21.07 -8.63 -3.65
C ARG A 41 21.76 -9.38 -4.79
N LYS A 42 21.01 -9.82 -5.80
CA LYS A 42 21.56 -9.98 -7.14
C LYS A 42 21.41 -8.61 -7.80
N GLN A 43 22.37 -7.74 -7.54
CA GLN A 43 22.66 -6.65 -8.47
C GLN A 43 23.31 -7.31 -9.68
N ASN A 44 22.52 -7.61 -10.70
CA ASN A 44 23.05 -7.58 -12.04
C ASN A 44 22.48 -6.31 -12.66
N SER A 45 23.34 -5.30 -12.74
CA SER A 45 23.27 -4.31 -13.80
C SER A 45 23.18 -5.08 -15.12
N ASP A 46 22.11 -4.90 -15.87
CA ASP A 46 22.15 -4.53 -17.29
C ASP A 46 20.78 -4.80 -17.94
N GLU A 47 20.31 -3.76 -18.63
CA GLU A 47 19.41 -3.76 -19.80
C GLU A 47 17.91 -4.13 -19.65
N ASP A 48 17.09 -3.09 -19.80
CA ASP A 48 15.95 -3.00 -20.76
C ASP A 48 15.03 -4.23 -20.91
N SER A 49 14.46 -4.72 -19.80
CA SER A 49 13.29 -5.58 -19.85
C SER A 49 12.13 -4.96 -19.07
N LYS A 50 10.98 -4.80 -19.75
CA LYS A 50 9.69 -4.38 -19.19
C LYS A 50 9.08 -5.49 -18.31
N GLU A 51 9.88 -6.11 -17.43
CA GLU A 51 9.36 -7.12 -16.52
C GLU A 51 8.73 -6.45 -15.28
N PRO A 52 7.60 -6.97 -14.79
CA PRO A 52 6.99 -6.45 -13.56
C PRO A 52 8.02 -6.49 -12.43
N LEU A 53 8.19 -5.36 -11.74
CA LEU A 53 9.06 -5.28 -10.56
C LEU A 53 8.71 -6.42 -9.59
N GLU A 54 9.58 -7.41 -9.45
CA GLU A 54 9.35 -8.50 -8.51
C GLU A 54 9.24 -7.92 -7.09
N PRO A 55 8.18 -8.26 -6.34
CA PRO A 55 7.97 -7.71 -5.00
C PRO A 55 9.13 -8.10 -4.08
N HIS A 56 9.68 -7.12 -3.34
CA HIS A 56 10.87 -7.30 -2.51
C HIS A 56 10.64 -8.22 -1.31
N CYS A 57 9.40 -8.34 -0.86
CA CYS A 57 9.01 -9.25 0.19
C CYS A 57 7.56 -9.73 0.03
N ALA A 58 7.27 -10.81 0.75
CA ALA A 58 5.93 -11.37 0.89
C ALA A 58 4.89 -10.31 1.29
N ALA A 59 5.22 -9.39 2.21
CA ALA A 59 4.29 -8.33 2.62
C ALA A 59 3.98 -7.33 1.50
N GLN A 60 4.96 -7.02 0.64
CA GLN A 60 4.73 -6.14 -0.52
C GLN A 60 3.86 -6.82 -1.58
N ASP A 61 4.11 -8.10 -1.87
CA ASP A 61 3.28 -8.89 -2.78
C ASP A 61 1.83 -8.99 -2.29
N ALA A 62 1.64 -9.21 -0.98
CA ALA A 62 0.32 -9.22 -0.36
C ALA A 62 -0.38 -7.86 -0.47
N LEU A 63 0.33 -6.75 -0.25
CA LEU A 63 -0.22 -5.40 -0.37
C LEU A 63 -0.76 -5.14 -1.79
N LEU A 64 0.03 -5.46 -2.82
CA LEU A 64 -0.36 -5.28 -4.22
C LEU A 64 -1.61 -6.12 -4.55
N LYS A 65 -1.63 -7.40 -4.15
CA LYS A 65 -2.78 -8.29 -4.39
C LYS A 65 -4.05 -7.86 -3.67
N VAL A 66 -3.93 -7.30 -2.46
CA VAL A 66 -5.08 -6.74 -1.72
C VAL A 66 -5.60 -5.52 -2.45
N HIS A 67 -4.72 -4.64 -2.91
CA HIS A 67 -5.10 -3.44 -3.65
C HIS A 67 -5.77 -3.78 -5.00
N ASP A 68 -5.21 -4.71 -5.78
CA ASP A 68 -5.80 -5.19 -7.03
C ASP A 68 -7.22 -5.72 -6.81
N ARG A 69 -7.43 -6.47 -5.71
CA ARG A 69 -8.75 -7.02 -5.38
C ARG A 69 -9.77 -5.94 -5.02
N ILE A 70 -9.35 -4.88 -4.31
CA ILE A 70 -10.23 -3.74 -3.99
C ILE A 70 -10.62 -3.02 -5.27
N ILE A 71 -9.65 -2.74 -6.15
CA ILE A 71 -9.90 -2.09 -7.44
C ILE A 71 -10.88 -2.89 -8.28
N GLU A 72 -10.71 -4.22 -8.38
CA GLU A 72 -11.65 -5.09 -9.08
C GLU A 72 -13.07 -4.87 -8.55
N GLU A 73 -13.28 -4.94 -7.23
CA GLU A 73 -14.61 -4.78 -6.63
C GLU A 73 -15.19 -3.36 -6.80
N ASP A 74 -14.37 -2.32 -6.65
CA ASP A 74 -14.79 -0.92 -6.85
C ASP A 74 -15.18 -0.63 -8.32
N LEU A 75 -14.45 -1.20 -9.29
CA LEU A 75 -14.77 -1.09 -10.72
C LEU A 75 -16.05 -1.83 -11.12
N TYR A 76 -16.33 -2.99 -10.52
CA TYR A 76 -17.55 -3.77 -10.82
C TYR A 76 -18.80 -3.17 -10.17
N ASN A 77 -18.67 -2.44 -9.07
CA ASN A 77 -19.78 -1.74 -8.42
C ASN A 77 -20.07 -0.36 -9.05
N GLY A 78 -19.18 0.15 -9.90
CA GLY A 78 -19.22 1.48 -10.53
C GLY A 78 -19.65 1.50 -12.01
N VAL A 79 -20.53 0.60 -12.46
CA VAL A 79 -21.21 0.77 -13.77
C VAL A 79 -22.29 1.85 -13.65
N THR A 80 -21.89 3.09 -13.35
CA THR A 80 -22.67 4.28 -13.65
C THR A 80 -21.97 4.97 -14.81
N PHE A 81 -22.63 4.99 -15.96
CA PHE A 81 -22.21 5.62 -17.20
C PHE A 81 -22.20 7.17 -17.10
N ASP A 82 -21.59 7.73 -16.06
CA ASP A 82 -21.34 9.18 -15.95
C ASP A 82 -19.84 9.42 -16.18
N ASP A 83 -19.56 9.72 -17.44
CA ASP A 83 -18.26 9.93 -18.14
C ASP A 83 -17.38 11.07 -17.57
N ASP A 84 -17.66 11.59 -16.38
CA ASP A 84 -16.97 12.76 -15.79
C ASP A 84 -16.39 12.51 -14.39
N ASN A 85 -16.71 11.39 -13.74
CA ASN A 85 -16.04 11.02 -12.49
C ASN A 85 -14.82 10.17 -12.84
N GLU A 86 -13.68 10.83 -12.99
CA GLU A 86 -12.36 10.20 -13.00
C GLU A 86 -12.32 9.19 -11.83
N ASN A 87 -12.33 7.89 -12.12
CA ASN A 87 -12.29 6.82 -11.11
C ASN A 87 -10.92 6.86 -10.43
N ILE A 88 -10.76 7.80 -9.48
CA ILE A 88 -9.52 8.02 -8.75
C ILE A 88 -9.39 6.89 -7.73
N VAL A 89 -8.50 5.94 -8.02
CA VAL A 89 -8.08 4.92 -7.08
C VAL A 89 -7.11 5.53 -6.07
N VAL A 90 -7.45 5.46 -4.79
CA VAL A 90 -6.62 5.98 -3.69
C VAL A 90 -6.12 4.82 -2.84
N THR A 91 -4.80 4.69 -2.72
CA THR A 91 -4.16 3.88 -1.67
C THR A 91 -3.66 4.81 -0.57
N ARG A 92 -3.85 4.42 0.69
CA ARG A 92 -3.29 5.13 1.85
C ARG A 92 -2.35 4.19 2.59
N LEU A 93 -1.10 4.62 2.84
CA LEU A 93 -0.12 3.81 3.56
C LEU A 93 0.22 4.43 4.91
N LEU A 94 0.10 3.63 5.97
CA LEU A 94 0.51 4.05 7.30
C LEU A 94 1.99 3.75 7.54
N VAL A 95 2.74 4.78 7.94
CA VAL A 95 4.19 4.71 8.11
C VAL A 95 4.57 5.32 9.47
N PRO A 96 5.46 4.68 10.25
CA PRO A 96 5.98 5.28 11.48
C PRO A 96 6.60 6.66 11.23
N ASN A 97 6.32 7.64 12.10
CA ASN A 97 6.77 9.04 11.92
C ASN A 97 8.29 9.17 11.72
N ASN A 98 9.07 8.34 12.39
CA ASN A 98 10.53 8.33 12.27
C ASN A 98 11.04 7.82 10.91
N LEU A 99 10.20 7.12 10.14
CA LEU A 99 10.55 6.60 8.81
C LEU A 99 10.09 7.51 7.67
N VAL A 100 9.16 8.45 7.90
CA VAL A 100 8.67 9.38 6.86
C VAL A 100 9.82 10.12 6.16
N GLY A 101 10.89 10.44 6.89
CA GLY A 101 12.08 11.09 6.34
C GLY A 101 12.76 10.31 5.21
N CYS A 102 12.68 8.98 5.17
CA CYS A 102 13.25 8.18 4.08
C CYS A 102 12.43 8.27 2.79
N LEU A 103 11.11 8.48 2.91
CA LEU A 103 10.21 8.69 1.77
C LEU A 103 10.34 10.11 1.20
N LEU A 104 10.48 11.12 2.07
CA LEU A 104 10.69 12.51 1.65
C LEU A 104 12.05 12.68 0.97
N GLY A 105 13.11 12.12 1.55
CA GLY A 105 14.47 12.32 1.08
C GLY A 105 15.04 13.71 1.43
N LYS A 106 16.26 13.99 0.98
CA LYS A 106 16.94 15.26 1.25
C LYS A 106 16.31 16.35 0.37
N ARG A 107 15.65 17.33 1.00
CA ARG A 107 14.92 18.41 0.32
C ARG A 107 13.71 17.92 -0.51
N GLY A 108 13.16 16.74 -0.23
CA GLY A 108 11.99 16.24 -0.97
C GLY A 108 12.33 15.52 -2.28
N ASP A 109 13.60 15.20 -2.54
CA ASP A 109 14.08 14.64 -3.81
C ASP A 109 13.50 13.25 -4.10
N VAL A 110 13.40 12.39 -3.08
CA VAL A 110 12.88 11.02 -3.23
C VAL A 110 11.40 11.04 -3.56
N ILE A 111 10.57 11.77 -2.81
CA ILE A 111 9.13 11.85 -3.09
C ILE A 111 8.84 12.51 -4.44
N GLN A 112 9.62 13.52 -4.84
CA GLN A 112 9.47 14.15 -6.15
C GLN A 112 9.79 13.17 -7.29
N ARG A 113 10.86 12.38 -7.13
CA ARG A 113 11.20 11.31 -8.08
C ARG A 113 10.10 10.27 -8.17
N LEU A 114 9.61 9.76 -7.03
CA LEU A 114 8.53 8.77 -7.00
C LEU A 114 7.27 9.28 -7.72
N ARG A 115 6.85 10.53 -7.47
CA ARG A 115 5.73 11.17 -8.18
C ARG A 115 5.97 11.22 -9.70
N SER A 116 7.19 11.58 -10.11
CA SER A 116 7.55 11.66 -11.54
C SER A 116 7.58 10.29 -12.22
N GLU A 117 8.12 9.27 -11.56
CA GLU A 117 8.28 7.91 -12.12
C GLU A 117 6.93 7.19 -12.19
N THR A 118 6.11 7.29 -11.15
CA THR A 118 4.81 6.61 -11.05
C THR A 118 3.66 7.37 -11.71
N ARG A 119 3.84 8.69 -11.92
CA ARG A 119 2.77 9.63 -12.31
C ARG A 119 1.61 9.70 -11.30
N ALA A 120 1.79 9.19 -10.09
CA ALA A 120 0.79 9.24 -9.04
C ALA A 120 0.92 10.51 -8.19
N ASN A 121 -0.21 10.99 -7.65
CA ASN A 121 -0.23 12.07 -6.68
C ASN A 121 0.02 11.50 -5.27
N ILE A 122 1.29 11.52 -4.83
CA ILE A 122 1.70 11.01 -3.51
C ILE A 122 1.71 12.15 -2.51
N ARG A 123 1.05 12.03 -1.34
CA ARG A 123 0.96 13.12 -0.35
C ARG A 123 1.07 12.59 1.08
N VAL A 124 2.06 13.10 1.82
CA VAL A 124 2.13 12.88 3.27
C VAL A 124 1.08 13.74 3.96
N LEU A 125 0.15 13.13 4.68
CA LEU A 125 -0.87 13.82 5.44
C LEU A 125 -0.36 14.23 6.83
N PRO A 126 -0.76 15.41 7.32
CA PRO A 126 -0.44 15.84 8.67
C PRO A 126 -1.22 15.03 9.72
N ALA A 127 -0.68 14.97 10.94
CA ALA A 127 -1.21 14.11 12.01
C ALA A 127 -2.65 14.46 12.45
N ASP A 128 -3.09 15.70 12.21
CA ASP A 128 -4.44 16.19 12.50
C ASP A 128 -5.49 15.74 11.47
N GLN A 129 -5.06 15.14 10.34
CA GLN A 129 -5.93 14.60 9.29
C GLN A 129 -5.97 13.08 9.28
N LEU A 130 -5.44 12.44 10.34
CA LEU A 130 -5.47 10.99 10.48
C LEU A 130 -6.87 10.53 10.89
N PRO A 131 -7.37 9.43 10.30
CA PRO A 131 -8.60 8.79 10.78
C PRO A 131 -8.49 8.40 12.25
N THR A 132 -9.62 8.38 12.96
CA THR A 132 -9.69 8.07 14.40
C THR A 132 -9.15 6.68 14.76
N CYS A 133 -8.98 5.79 13.77
CA CYS A 133 -8.45 4.44 13.94
C CYS A 133 -6.91 4.34 13.88
N VAL A 134 -6.22 5.47 13.71
CA VAL A 134 -4.76 5.56 13.59
C VAL A 134 -4.14 6.03 14.90
N MET A 135 -2.96 5.50 15.26
CA MET A 135 -2.23 5.95 16.46
C MET A 135 -1.58 7.31 16.20
N ASP A 136 -1.37 8.10 17.25
CA ASP A 136 -0.71 9.42 17.19
C ASP A 136 0.75 9.36 16.71
N THR A 137 1.39 8.19 16.81
CA THR A 137 2.75 7.94 16.33
C THR A 137 2.87 7.62 14.85
N ASP A 138 1.74 7.45 14.17
CA ASP A 138 1.72 7.03 12.78
C ASP A 138 1.48 8.24 11.85
N VAL A 139 2.01 8.18 10.64
CA VAL A 139 1.77 9.16 9.58
C VAL A 139 1.23 8.44 8.36
N LEU A 140 0.24 9.05 7.74
CA LEU A 140 -0.39 8.52 6.55
C LEU A 140 0.23 9.16 5.30
N VAL A 141 0.58 8.32 4.33
CA VAL A 141 1.24 8.68 3.06
C VAL A 141 0.35 8.31 1.88
#